data_AF-A0A8H8JK81-F1
#
_entry.id   AF-A0A8H8JK81-F1
#
_cell.length_a   1.000
_cell.length_b   1.000
_cell.length_c   1.000
_cell.angle_alpha   90.00
_cell.angle_beta   90.00
_cell.angle_gamma   90.00
#
_symmetry.space_group_name_H-M   'P 1'
#
loop_
_entity.id
_entity.type
_entity.pdbx_description
1 polymer ?
#
loop_
_entity_poly.entity_id
_entity_poly.type
_entity_poly.pdbx_seq_one_letter_code
_entity_poly.pdbx_strand_id
1 'polypeptide(L)'
;MQYSAQSFFDAAFLIPLGLTPESPFPRKFLLFMNSRAQCVAAGKFLRARLPPELRNRVVWVHSDMSREFCVQALEDLRAGRIFGIVCTDVVGMGIDIPDIELIVQFQLPNRFCTLFQRFGRCVRSIALLGFAILIVESKYFDNTKKRLQEQAAKRQERQAAKKRKADESLDNSSAKSSLDVKTELLATSLVSEAGSNNVTEPSKTRHKRVRSVEEVMDAFINAHQRPTSASQPGCRRTASNLFFDNPAVPQEGSDDYCCTRCCRPPPPASECCDICNPGIAKSVMTVADLPPISKRTLNQFQLRKEDPAQWSTTDQGLREALEIWRDDEATARWGPNHMIGGRGILGNEQIERIVPLARRGLVQTVENLKRHVPKWHYHDRYGPKIVNIILSVYPAHQDAPKSQQTAAPAEVELAHLADPPPSKKPRAQQGMF
;
A
#
# COMPACT_ATOMS: atom_id res chain seq x y z
N MET A 1 -4.54 -2.89 3.29
CA MET A 1 -3.75 -3.58 2.26
C MET A 1 -2.32 -3.13 2.38
N GLN A 2 -1.42 -4.09 2.50
CA GLN A 2 0.02 -3.88 2.45
C GLN A 2 0.56 -4.08 1.03
N TYR A 3 -0.08 -4.96 0.24
CA TYR A 3 0.32 -5.28 -1.12
C TYR A 3 -0.62 -4.68 -2.17
N SER A 4 -0.25 -4.79 -3.44
CA SER A 4 -1.15 -4.45 -4.54
C SER A 4 -2.40 -5.32 -4.48
N ALA A 5 -3.58 -4.72 -4.65
CA ALA A 5 -4.85 -5.46 -4.69
C ALA A 5 -4.89 -6.55 -5.77
N GLN A 6 -4.09 -6.41 -6.84
CA GLN A 6 -3.99 -7.41 -7.92
C GLN A 6 -3.14 -8.64 -7.53
N SER A 7 -2.32 -8.53 -6.49
CA SER A 7 -1.41 -9.60 -6.06
C SER A 7 -2.06 -10.62 -5.12
N PHE A 8 -3.16 -10.23 -4.45
CA PHE A 8 -3.88 -11.04 -3.45
C PHE A 8 -3.04 -11.52 -2.25
N PHE A 9 -1.80 -11.04 -2.07
CA PHE A 9 -0.94 -11.42 -0.93
C PHE A 9 -1.57 -11.09 0.43
N ASP A 10 -2.35 -10.01 0.54
CA ASP A 10 -3.10 -9.71 1.77
C ASP A 10 -4.13 -10.79 2.15
N ALA A 11 -4.51 -11.70 1.24
CA ALA A 11 -5.39 -12.85 1.50
C ALA A 11 -4.61 -14.17 1.69
N ALA A 12 -3.28 -14.16 1.63
CA ALA A 12 -2.45 -15.35 1.69
C ALA A 12 -2.54 -16.10 3.03
N PHE A 13 -2.87 -15.40 4.12
CA PHE A 13 -3.04 -15.99 5.46
C PHE A 13 -4.17 -17.03 5.53
N LEU A 14 -5.10 -17.03 4.56
CA LEU A 14 -6.15 -18.05 4.44
C LEU A 14 -5.58 -19.44 4.17
N ILE A 15 -4.41 -19.52 3.54
CA ILE A 15 -3.73 -20.76 3.18
C ILE A 15 -2.25 -20.65 3.63
N PRO A 16 -1.91 -21.17 4.83
CA PRO A 16 -0.54 -21.23 5.32
C PRO A 16 0.38 -21.99 4.35
N LEU A 17 1.65 -21.59 4.25
CA LEU A 17 2.62 -22.37 3.47
C LEU A 17 2.95 -23.68 4.19
N GLY A 18 3.29 -24.71 3.40
CA GLY A 18 3.68 -26.01 3.96
C GLY A 18 2.50 -26.86 4.47
N LEU A 19 1.25 -26.50 4.13
CA LEU A 19 0.09 -27.35 4.42
C LEU A 19 0.28 -28.71 3.72
N THR A 20 0.35 -29.77 4.50
CA THR A 20 0.35 -31.15 3.98
C THR A 20 -1.05 -31.76 4.10
N PRO A 21 -1.36 -32.87 3.41
CA PRO A 21 -2.63 -33.58 3.60
C PRO A 21 -2.90 -34.02 5.05
N GLU A 22 -1.84 -34.16 5.87
CA GLU A 22 -1.90 -34.56 7.28
C GLU A 22 -1.99 -33.35 8.23
N SER A 23 -1.78 -32.13 7.73
CA SER A 23 -1.87 -30.91 8.52
C SER A 23 -3.32 -30.64 8.96
N PRO A 24 -3.53 -30.02 10.14
CA PRO A 24 -4.87 -29.62 10.56
C PRO A 24 -5.48 -28.68 9.52
N PHE A 25 -6.77 -28.90 9.21
CA PHE A 25 -7.44 -28.14 8.18
C PHE A 25 -7.49 -26.65 8.53
N PRO A 26 -7.30 -25.75 7.54
CA PRO A 26 -7.49 -24.33 7.77
C PRO A 26 -8.94 -24.04 8.14
N ARG A 27 -9.15 -22.93 8.85
CA ARG A 27 -10.48 -22.48 9.27
C ARG A 27 -11.41 -22.34 8.07
N LYS A 28 -12.64 -22.82 8.21
CA LYS A 28 -13.65 -22.72 7.16
C LYS A 28 -13.93 -21.25 6.82
N PHE A 29 -13.76 -20.86 5.55
CA PHE A 29 -13.83 -19.44 5.17
C PHE A 29 -14.69 -19.11 3.95
N LEU A 30 -15.20 -17.88 3.91
CA LEU A 30 -15.69 -17.23 2.70
C LEU A 30 -14.86 -15.97 2.39
N LEU A 31 -14.41 -15.85 1.15
CA LEU A 31 -13.67 -14.67 0.65
C LEU A 31 -14.51 -13.92 -0.39
N PHE A 32 -15.08 -12.80 0.00
CA PHE A 32 -15.90 -11.96 -0.87
C PHE A 32 -15.06 -11.00 -1.71
N MET A 33 -15.31 -11.00 -3.02
CA MET A 33 -14.68 -10.13 -4.02
C MET A 33 -15.72 -9.21 -4.66
N ASN A 34 -15.29 -8.01 -5.07
CA ASN A 34 -16.19 -7.02 -5.67
C ASN A 34 -16.52 -7.29 -7.15
N SER A 35 -15.80 -8.19 -7.82
CA SER A 35 -16.01 -8.49 -9.24
C SER A 35 -15.73 -9.96 -9.56
N ARG A 36 -16.37 -10.44 -10.63
CA ARG A 36 -16.19 -11.82 -11.14
C ARG A 36 -14.73 -12.11 -11.49
N ALA A 37 -14.08 -11.18 -12.20
CA ALA A 37 -12.68 -11.32 -12.61
C ALA A 37 -11.75 -11.48 -11.39
N GLN A 38 -11.98 -10.69 -10.34
CA GLN A 38 -11.22 -10.81 -9.09
C GLN A 38 -11.53 -12.10 -8.33
N CYS A 39 -12.78 -12.55 -8.33
CA CYS A 39 -13.19 -13.83 -7.77
C CYS A 39 -12.38 -14.99 -8.36
N VAL A 40 -12.32 -15.08 -9.69
CA VAL A 40 -11.53 -16.10 -10.39
C VAL A 40 -10.04 -15.95 -10.11
N ALA A 41 -9.50 -14.73 -10.17
CA ALA A 41 -8.07 -14.49 -9.98
C ALA A 41 -7.61 -14.82 -8.54
N ALA A 42 -8.37 -14.42 -7.52
CA ALA A 42 -8.10 -14.74 -6.13
C ALA A 42 -8.24 -16.25 -5.85
N GLY A 43 -9.25 -16.91 -6.43
CA GLY A 43 -9.41 -18.36 -6.35
C GLY A 43 -8.19 -19.10 -6.93
N LYS A 44 -7.72 -18.72 -8.12
CA LYS A 44 -6.50 -19.27 -8.73
C LYS A 44 -5.27 -19.02 -7.87
N PHE A 45 -5.12 -17.82 -7.31
CA PHE A 45 -4.02 -17.47 -6.41
C PHE A 45 -4.00 -18.38 -5.16
N LEU A 46 -5.13 -18.56 -4.48
CA LEU A 46 -5.21 -19.42 -3.30
C LEU A 46 -4.94 -20.90 -3.65
N ARG A 47 -5.47 -21.40 -4.77
CA ARG A 47 -5.19 -22.76 -5.24
C ARG A 47 -3.70 -22.98 -5.54
N ALA A 48 -3.01 -21.98 -6.10
CA ALA A 48 -1.59 -22.10 -6.40
C ALA A 48 -0.71 -22.24 -5.14
N ARG A 49 -1.22 -21.85 -3.97
CA ARG A 49 -0.55 -22.01 -2.66
C ARG A 49 -0.76 -23.40 -2.05
N LEU A 50 -1.73 -24.17 -2.55
CA LEU A 50 -2.01 -25.52 -2.06
C LEU A 50 -1.20 -26.57 -2.84
N PRO A 51 -0.82 -27.68 -2.16
CA PRO A 51 -0.34 -28.88 -2.85
C PRO A 51 -1.33 -29.34 -3.92
N PRO A 52 -0.87 -29.98 -5.02
CA PRO A 52 -1.73 -30.40 -6.13
C PRO A 52 -3.00 -31.15 -5.72
N GLU A 53 -2.90 -32.01 -4.70
CA GLU A 53 -3.96 -32.87 -4.17
C GLU A 53 -5.06 -32.08 -3.45
N LEU A 54 -4.70 -30.93 -2.87
CA LEU A 54 -5.59 -30.08 -2.09
C LEU A 54 -6.14 -28.89 -2.87
N ARG A 55 -5.72 -28.65 -4.12
CA ARG A 55 -6.16 -27.47 -4.90
C ARG A 55 -7.68 -27.39 -5.06
N ASN A 56 -8.36 -28.53 -5.13
CA ASN A 56 -9.82 -28.58 -5.25
C ASN A 56 -10.55 -28.25 -3.94
N ARG A 57 -9.82 -28.14 -2.81
CA ARG A 57 -10.36 -27.73 -1.51
C ARG A 57 -10.66 -26.23 -1.42
N VAL A 58 -10.30 -25.43 -2.41
CA VAL A 58 -10.74 -24.02 -2.52
C VAL A 58 -11.51 -23.87 -3.82
N VAL A 59 -12.70 -23.32 -3.77
CA VAL A 59 -13.57 -23.13 -4.94
C VAL A 59 -13.89 -21.64 -5.10
N TRP A 60 -14.20 -21.19 -6.30
CA TRP A 60 -14.75 -19.85 -6.51
C TRP A 60 -16.13 -19.91 -7.12
N VAL A 61 -17.00 -18.96 -6.77
CA VAL A 61 -18.39 -18.92 -7.24
C VAL A 61 -18.80 -17.48 -7.58
N HIS A 62 -19.44 -17.32 -8.74
CA HIS A 62 -19.95 -16.03 -9.22
C HIS A 62 -21.18 -16.24 -10.13
N SER A 63 -21.81 -15.15 -10.60
CA SER A 63 -23.06 -15.19 -11.37
C SER A 63 -23.07 -16.08 -12.60
N ASP A 64 -21.91 -16.25 -13.26
CA ASP A 64 -21.85 -16.98 -14.53
C ASP A 64 -21.69 -18.50 -14.33
N MET A 65 -21.69 -18.97 -13.08
CA MET A 65 -21.66 -20.39 -12.78
C MET A 65 -23.05 -20.99 -12.74
N SER A 66 -23.15 -22.27 -13.08
CA SER A 66 -24.43 -22.97 -13.02
C SER A 66 -24.95 -23.06 -11.59
N ARG A 67 -26.27 -23.14 -11.45
CA ARG A 67 -26.91 -23.26 -10.14
C ARG A 67 -26.48 -24.55 -9.44
N GLU A 68 -26.33 -25.62 -10.21
CA GLU A 68 -25.94 -26.96 -9.74
C GLU A 68 -24.53 -26.90 -9.13
N PHE A 69 -23.59 -26.22 -9.79
CA PHE A 69 -22.24 -26.02 -9.27
C PHE A 69 -22.25 -25.20 -7.98
N CYS A 70 -23.05 -24.13 -7.93
CA CYS A 70 -23.19 -23.31 -6.71
C CYS A 70 -23.70 -24.14 -5.53
N VAL A 71 -24.75 -24.94 -5.75
CA VAL A 71 -25.34 -25.82 -4.72
C VAL A 71 -24.32 -26.85 -4.25
N GLN A 72 -23.64 -27.53 -5.18
CA GLN A 72 -22.62 -28.54 -4.86
C GLN A 72 -21.48 -27.94 -4.03
N ALA A 73 -20.96 -26.76 -4.42
CA ALA A 73 -19.90 -26.10 -3.68
C ALA A 73 -20.32 -25.76 -2.24
N LEU A 74 -21.59 -25.39 -2.02
CA LEU A 74 -22.11 -25.11 -0.68
C LEU A 74 -22.31 -26.38 0.15
N GLU A 75 -22.76 -27.46 -0.46
CA GLU A 75 -22.84 -28.76 0.20
C GLU A 75 -21.45 -29.29 0.57
N ASP A 76 -20.47 -29.13 -0.31
CA ASP A 76 -19.08 -29.47 -0.05
C ASP A 76 -18.50 -28.64 1.11
N LEU A 77 -18.84 -27.35 1.17
CA LEU A 77 -18.42 -26.48 2.27
C LEU A 77 -19.09 -26.90 3.59
N ARG A 78 -20.40 -27.19 3.55
CA ARG A 78 -21.16 -27.67 4.72
C ARG A 78 -20.58 -28.99 5.24
N ALA A 79 -20.26 -29.92 4.36
CA ALA A 79 -19.68 -31.22 4.70
C ALA A 79 -18.19 -31.17 5.06
N GLY A 80 -17.53 -30.01 4.99
CA GLY A 80 -16.09 -29.89 5.24
C GLY A 80 -15.21 -30.53 4.17
N ARG A 81 -15.76 -30.84 2.98
CA ARG A 81 -15.00 -31.34 1.83
C ARG A 81 -14.12 -30.26 1.22
N ILE A 82 -14.49 -28.99 1.33
CA ILE A 82 -13.65 -27.85 0.93
C ILE A 82 -13.38 -26.92 2.11
N PHE A 83 -12.24 -26.21 2.06
CA PHE A 83 -11.78 -25.26 3.06
C PHE A 83 -12.51 -23.93 2.95
N GLY A 84 -12.83 -23.49 1.74
CA GLY A 84 -13.49 -22.20 1.57
C GLY A 84 -13.90 -21.89 0.14
N ILE A 85 -14.76 -20.87 0.04
CA ILE A 85 -15.29 -20.38 -1.22
C ILE A 85 -14.88 -18.92 -1.41
N VAL A 86 -14.28 -18.61 -2.55
CA VAL A 86 -14.10 -17.24 -3.04
C VAL A 86 -15.35 -16.85 -3.81
N CYS A 87 -16.03 -15.76 -3.47
CA CYS A 87 -17.32 -15.47 -4.08
C CYS A 87 -17.62 -14.00 -4.35
N THR A 88 -18.59 -13.77 -5.23
CA THR A 88 -19.33 -12.51 -5.32
C THR A 88 -20.69 -12.64 -4.63
N ASP A 89 -21.52 -11.58 -4.65
CA ASP A 89 -22.82 -11.54 -3.93
C ASP A 89 -23.82 -12.65 -4.24
N VAL A 90 -23.64 -13.36 -5.35
CA VAL A 90 -24.54 -14.45 -5.78
C VAL A 90 -24.59 -15.59 -4.78
N VAL A 91 -23.50 -15.79 -4.03
CA VAL A 91 -23.40 -16.82 -3.00
C VAL A 91 -23.89 -16.28 -1.65
N GLY A 92 -23.76 -14.99 -1.35
CA GLY A 92 -24.06 -14.44 -0.02
C GLY A 92 -25.54 -14.41 0.38
N MET A 93 -26.48 -14.49 -0.57
CA MET A 93 -27.91 -14.40 -0.30
C MET A 93 -28.50 -15.80 -0.08
N GLY A 94 -28.74 -16.17 1.18
CA GLY A 94 -29.49 -17.38 1.53
C GLY A 94 -28.65 -18.59 1.96
N ILE A 95 -27.33 -18.46 2.09
CA ILE A 95 -26.52 -19.53 2.71
C ILE A 95 -26.81 -19.61 4.19
N ASP A 96 -27.06 -20.84 4.63
CA ASP A 96 -27.12 -21.25 6.02
C ASP A 96 -26.14 -22.39 6.29
N ILE A 97 -24.91 -22.01 6.66
CA ILE A 97 -23.85 -22.92 7.08
C ILE A 97 -23.41 -22.40 8.46
N PRO A 98 -23.62 -23.18 9.53
CA PRO A 98 -23.52 -22.66 10.90
C PRO A 98 -22.07 -22.46 11.38
N ASP A 99 -21.11 -23.10 10.73
CA ASP A 99 -19.71 -23.25 11.18
C ASP A 99 -18.70 -22.56 10.25
N ILE A 100 -19.10 -21.49 9.54
CA ILE A 100 -18.15 -20.65 8.83
C ILE A 100 -17.43 -19.77 9.85
N GLU A 101 -16.17 -20.10 10.15
CA GLU A 101 -15.36 -19.43 11.16
C GLU A 101 -14.75 -18.10 10.69
N LEU A 102 -14.60 -17.92 9.38
CA LEU A 102 -13.90 -16.76 8.84
C LEU A 102 -14.61 -16.16 7.62
N ILE A 103 -15.02 -14.91 7.74
CA ILE A 103 -15.52 -14.12 6.61
C ILE A 103 -14.50 -13.04 6.27
N VAL A 104 -14.04 -13.00 5.02
CA VAL A 104 -13.11 -11.99 4.54
C VAL A 104 -13.75 -11.20 3.41
N GLN A 105 -13.79 -9.88 3.54
CA GLN A 105 -14.11 -8.97 2.47
C GLN A 105 -12.82 -8.40 1.87
N PHE A 106 -12.57 -8.67 0.59
CA PHE A 106 -11.43 -8.11 -0.14
C PHE A 106 -11.83 -6.85 -0.91
N GLN A 107 -11.16 -5.74 -0.60
CA GLN A 107 -11.51 -4.38 -1.04
C GLN A 107 -12.85 -3.89 -0.49
N LEU A 108 -12.99 -2.56 -0.48
CA LEU A 108 -14.19 -1.93 0.04
C LEU A 108 -15.42 -2.25 -0.82
N PRO A 109 -16.52 -2.78 -0.26
CA PRO A 109 -17.76 -2.97 -1.00
C PRO A 109 -18.48 -1.64 -1.20
N ASN A 110 -19.48 -1.63 -2.09
CA ASN A 110 -20.22 -0.40 -2.42
C ASN A 110 -21.09 0.14 -1.27
N ARG A 111 -21.54 -0.73 -0.37
CA ARG A 111 -22.53 -0.40 0.68
C ARG A 111 -22.12 -1.04 2.00
N PHE A 112 -22.33 -0.31 3.09
CA PHE A 112 -22.10 -0.79 4.44
C PHE A 112 -23.04 -1.93 4.84
N CYS A 113 -24.33 -1.84 4.47
CA CYS A 113 -25.28 -2.94 4.68
C CYS A 113 -24.81 -4.24 4.04
N THR A 114 -24.28 -4.19 2.81
CA THR A 114 -23.77 -5.39 2.13
C THR A 114 -22.58 -5.99 2.87
N LEU A 115 -21.66 -5.17 3.40
CA LEU A 115 -20.56 -5.64 4.23
C LEU A 115 -21.08 -6.40 5.46
N PHE A 116 -22.02 -5.81 6.19
CA PHE A 116 -22.55 -6.40 7.43
C PHE A 116 -23.42 -7.63 7.18
N GLN A 117 -24.17 -7.68 6.08
CA GLN A 117 -24.88 -8.90 5.66
C GLN A 117 -23.93 -10.06 5.35
N ARG A 118 -22.76 -9.77 4.78
CA ARG A 118 -21.69 -10.75 4.54
C ARG A 118 -21.04 -11.17 5.86
N PHE A 119 -20.72 -10.22 6.75
CA PHE A 119 -20.17 -10.50 8.08
C PHE A 119 -21.12 -11.34 8.94
N GLY A 120 -22.43 -11.12 8.87
CA GLY A 120 -23.45 -11.93 9.53
C GLY A 120 -23.62 -13.36 8.97
N ARG A 121 -22.79 -13.78 8.01
CA ARG A 121 -22.64 -15.19 7.59
C ARG A 121 -21.59 -15.93 8.41
N CYS A 122 -20.80 -15.22 9.21
CA CYS A 122 -19.85 -15.81 10.13
C CYS A 122 -20.60 -16.42 11.31
N VAL A 123 -20.26 -17.65 11.66
CA VAL A 123 -20.68 -18.40 12.85
C VAL A 123 -22.12 -18.15 13.31
N ARG A 124 -23.01 -19.11 13.00
CA ARG A 124 -24.42 -19.10 13.46
C ARG A 124 -24.68 -20.02 14.64
N SER A 125 -23.64 -20.68 15.14
CA SER A 125 -23.70 -21.45 16.38
C SER A 125 -23.22 -20.61 17.55
N ILE A 126 -24.00 -20.57 18.64
CA ILE A 126 -23.69 -19.81 19.87
C ILE A 126 -22.38 -20.31 20.53
N ALA A 127 -21.97 -21.55 20.23
CA ALA A 127 -20.79 -22.19 20.83
C ALA A 127 -19.47 -21.89 20.10
N LEU A 128 -19.50 -21.26 18.93
CA LEU A 128 -18.31 -21.02 18.11
C LEU A 128 -17.94 -19.54 18.10
N LEU A 129 -16.66 -19.24 17.89
CA LEU A 129 -16.16 -17.88 17.68
C LEU A 129 -15.78 -17.69 16.21
N GLY A 130 -16.32 -16.65 15.60
CA GLY A 130 -16.10 -16.31 14.20
C GLY A 130 -15.39 -14.97 14.04
N PHE A 131 -14.62 -14.83 12.96
CA PHE A 131 -13.90 -13.61 12.63
C PHE A 131 -14.39 -13.02 11.31
N ALA A 132 -14.56 -11.70 11.30
CA ALA A 132 -14.92 -10.94 10.13
C ALA A 132 -13.82 -9.93 9.82
N ILE A 133 -13.20 -10.04 8.64
CA ILE A 133 -12.04 -9.23 8.23
C ILE A 133 -12.42 -8.40 7.02
N LEU A 134 -12.17 -7.10 7.08
CA LEU A 134 -12.25 -6.20 5.93
C LEU A 134 -10.82 -5.80 5.51
N ILE A 135 -10.43 -6.19 4.31
CA ILE A 135 -9.15 -5.79 3.70
C ILE A 135 -9.38 -4.55 2.83
N VAL A 136 -8.92 -3.40 3.30
CA VAL A 136 -9.18 -2.08 2.68
C VAL A 136 -7.95 -1.54 1.95
N GLU A 137 -8.15 -0.90 0.79
CA GLU A 137 -7.11 -0.14 0.10
C GLU A 137 -6.63 1.07 0.92
N SER A 138 -5.32 1.35 0.90
CA SER A 138 -4.72 2.41 1.71
C SER A 138 -5.33 3.80 1.50
N LYS A 139 -5.88 4.08 0.30
CA LYS A 139 -6.49 5.37 -0.07
C LYS A 139 -7.71 5.76 0.78
N TYR A 140 -8.35 4.81 1.45
CA TYR A 140 -9.54 5.06 2.28
C TYR A 140 -9.20 5.44 3.73
N PHE A 141 -7.93 5.31 4.13
CA PHE A 141 -7.47 5.72 5.46
C PHE A 141 -7.20 7.22 5.51
N ASP A 142 -7.61 7.89 6.60
CA ASP A 142 -7.55 9.34 6.73
C ASP A 142 -6.12 9.90 6.60
N ASN A 143 -5.11 9.23 7.16
CA ASN A 143 -3.70 9.60 6.97
C ASN A 143 -3.27 9.60 5.49
N THR A 144 -3.77 8.63 4.72
CA THR A 144 -3.46 8.55 3.29
C THR A 144 -4.23 9.61 2.52
N LYS A 145 -5.50 9.88 2.86
CA LYS A 145 -6.29 10.95 2.24
C LYS A 145 -5.61 12.31 2.43
N LYS A 146 -5.19 12.64 3.65
CA LYS A 146 -4.46 13.88 3.97
C LYS A 146 -3.20 14.00 3.10
N ARG A 147 -2.38 12.95 3.07
CA ARG A 147 -1.17 12.91 2.22
C ARG A 147 -1.47 13.07 0.73
N LEU A 148 -2.55 12.47 0.23
CA LEU A 148 -2.96 12.60 -1.17
C LEU A 148 -3.46 14.01 -1.49
N GLN A 149 -4.19 14.64 -0.58
CA GLN A 149 -4.65 16.03 -0.70
C GLN A 149 -3.48 17.01 -0.72
N GLU A 150 -2.52 16.87 0.21
CA GLU A 150 -1.29 17.67 0.22
C GLU A 150 -0.49 17.52 -1.07
N GLN A 151 -0.37 16.29 -1.60
CA GLN A 151 0.30 16.05 -2.88
C GLN A 151 -0.47 16.65 -4.06
N ALA A 152 -1.80 16.62 -4.03
CA ALA A 152 -2.63 17.24 -5.06
C ALA A 152 -2.51 18.77 -5.04
N ALA A 153 -2.55 19.39 -3.86
CA ALA A 153 -2.35 20.82 -3.68
C ALA A 153 -0.98 21.26 -4.22
N LYS A 154 0.11 20.57 -3.83
CA LYS A 154 1.46 20.84 -4.35
C LYS A 154 1.57 20.68 -5.87
N ARG A 155 0.81 19.74 -6.47
CA ARG A 155 0.76 19.56 -7.93
C ARG A 155 0.01 20.71 -8.61
N GLN A 156 -1.10 21.15 -8.03
CA GLN A 156 -1.88 22.29 -8.53
C GLN A 156 -1.07 23.59 -8.46
N GLU A 157 -0.37 23.85 -7.35
CA GLU A 157 0.52 25.00 -7.20
C GLU A 157 1.63 24.99 -8.26
N ARG A 158 2.27 23.84 -8.50
CA ARG A 158 3.29 23.70 -9.55
C ARG A 158 2.73 23.92 -10.94
N GLN A 159 1.50 23.48 -11.21
CA GLN A 159 0.83 23.71 -12.49
C GLN A 159 0.45 25.18 -12.67
N ALA A 160 -0.08 25.84 -11.63
CA ALA A 160 -0.40 27.25 -11.64
C ALA A 160 0.87 28.12 -11.83
N ALA A 161 1.97 27.80 -11.14
CA ALA A 161 3.25 28.49 -11.31
C ALA A 161 3.83 28.33 -12.72
N LYS A 162 3.70 27.14 -13.33
CA LYS A 162 4.09 26.92 -14.74
C LYS A 162 3.23 27.72 -15.70
N LYS A 163 1.92 27.78 -15.47
CA LYS A 163 1.00 28.58 -16.29
C LYS A 163 1.34 30.08 -16.20
N ARG A 164 1.56 30.61 -14.98
CA ARG A 164 2.00 32.00 -14.78
C ARG A 164 3.28 32.33 -15.54
N LYS A 165 4.30 31.46 -15.47
CA LYS A 165 5.55 31.64 -16.23
C LYS A 165 5.36 31.57 -17.75
N ALA A 166 4.39 30.79 -18.23
CA ALA A 166 4.06 30.73 -19.64
C ALA A 166 3.33 32.01 -20.11
N ASP A 167 2.37 32.50 -19.33
CA ASP A 167 1.64 33.74 -19.61
C ASP A 167 2.61 34.95 -19.58
N GLU A 168 3.53 35.01 -18.60
CA GLU A 168 4.55 36.06 -18.48
C GLU A 168 5.57 36.05 -19.64
N SER A 169 5.82 34.88 -20.24
CA SER A 169 6.67 34.75 -21.44
C SER A 169 5.97 35.18 -22.74
N LEU A 170 4.64 35.14 -22.78
CA LEU A 170 3.84 35.59 -23.92
C LEU A 170 3.65 37.12 -23.90
N ASP A 171 3.42 37.71 -22.72
CA ASP A 171 3.32 39.18 -22.58
C ASP A 171 4.63 39.90 -22.94
N ASN A 172 5.78 39.30 -22.64
CA ASN A 172 7.09 39.86 -22.99
C ASN A 172 7.42 39.75 -24.50
N SER A 173 6.64 38.96 -25.26
CA SER A 173 6.74 38.89 -26.73
C SER A 173 5.79 39.87 -27.44
N SER A 174 4.68 40.24 -26.81
CA SER A 174 3.72 41.25 -27.32
C SER A 174 4.17 42.69 -27.08
N ALA A 175 5.09 42.94 -26.15
CA ALA A 175 5.68 44.26 -25.91
C ALA A 175 6.69 44.71 -27.00
N LYS A 176 6.95 43.89 -28.03
CA LYS A 176 7.85 44.21 -29.16
C LYS A 176 7.15 44.43 -30.51
N SER A 177 5.82 44.45 -30.57
CA SER A 177 5.08 44.83 -31.78
C SER A 177 3.93 45.78 -31.45
N SER A 178 4.25 47.03 -31.09
CA SER A 178 3.30 48.13 -31.27
C SER A 178 3.74 48.95 -32.48
N LEU A 179 3.18 48.65 -33.64
CA LEU A 179 2.91 49.65 -34.67
C LEU A 179 1.86 49.09 -35.65
N ASP A 180 0.80 49.90 -35.74
CA ASP A 180 -0.09 50.13 -36.86
C ASP A 180 -1.53 49.57 -36.90
N VAL A 181 -2.40 50.57 -37.05
CA VAL A 181 -3.76 50.68 -37.61
C VAL A 181 -4.98 50.49 -36.70
N LYS A 182 -5.48 51.64 -36.22
CA LYS A 182 -6.90 51.96 -35.96
C LYS A 182 -7.69 52.00 -37.28
N THR A 183 -8.88 51.37 -37.35
CA THR A 183 -10.17 51.92 -37.88
C THR A 183 -11.29 50.90 -37.58
N GLU A 184 -12.26 51.22 -36.71
CA GLU A 184 -13.69 51.52 -37.01
C GLU A 184 -14.52 50.33 -37.57
N LEU A 185 -15.79 50.05 -37.28
CA LEU A 185 -16.87 50.72 -36.55
C LEU A 185 -18.00 49.67 -36.29
N LEU A 186 -18.73 49.87 -35.19
CA LEU A 186 -20.17 49.60 -34.93
C LEU A 186 -21.02 48.77 -35.91
N ALA A 187 -21.77 47.80 -35.36
CA ALA A 187 -23.23 47.74 -35.53
C ALA A 187 -23.91 46.90 -34.44
N THR A 188 -24.96 47.50 -33.88
CA THR A 188 -25.75 47.10 -32.70
C THR A 188 -26.89 46.14 -33.07
N SER A 189 -27.35 45.39 -32.05
CA SER A 189 -28.55 44.54 -31.96
C SER A 189 -29.70 44.75 -32.94
N LEU A 190 -30.26 43.62 -33.43
CA LEU A 190 -31.71 43.45 -33.60
C LEU A 190 -32.14 42.00 -33.29
N VAL A 191 -33.24 41.91 -32.55
CA VAL A 191 -33.98 40.71 -32.15
C VAL A 191 -34.85 40.24 -33.32
N SER A 192 -34.93 38.92 -33.57
CA SER A 192 -36.18 38.27 -34.01
C SER A 192 -36.07 36.75 -33.87
N GLU A 193 -37.11 36.18 -33.27
CA GLU A 193 -37.37 34.75 -33.10
C GLU A 193 -37.71 34.08 -34.44
N ALA A 194 -37.25 32.85 -34.64
CA ALA A 194 -38.00 31.77 -35.28
C ALA A 194 -37.25 30.44 -35.09
N GLY A 195 -37.93 29.46 -34.52
CA GLY A 195 -37.35 28.18 -34.14
C GLY A 195 -37.04 27.25 -35.32
N SER A 196 -36.02 26.42 -35.12
CA SER A 196 -36.07 25.03 -35.56
C SER A 196 -35.14 24.18 -34.72
N ASN A 197 -35.75 23.13 -34.17
CA ASN A 197 -35.13 22.10 -33.38
C ASN A 197 -33.96 21.45 -34.13
N ASN A 198 -32.79 21.43 -33.52
CA ASN A 198 -31.85 20.35 -33.77
C ASN A 198 -31.18 19.95 -32.46
N VAL A 199 -31.60 18.79 -31.96
CA VAL A 199 -31.05 18.10 -30.80
C VAL A 199 -29.69 17.55 -31.20
N THR A 200 -28.62 18.30 -30.93
CA THR A 200 -27.26 17.74 -30.94
C THR A 200 -27.02 17.01 -29.61
N GLU A 201 -26.94 15.68 -29.69
CA GLU A 201 -26.52 14.81 -28.60
C GLU A 201 -25.20 15.27 -27.97
N PRO A 202 -25.09 15.38 -26.64
CA PRO A 202 -23.79 15.52 -26.00
C PRO A 202 -23.08 14.17 -26.03
N SER A 203 -21.97 14.14 -26.77
CA SER A 203 -20.94 13.10 -26.74
C SER A 203 -20.74 12.55 -25.32
N LYS A 204 -21.08 11.27 -25.14
CA LYS A 204 -20.89 10.53 -23.89
C LYS A 204 -19.40 10.23 -23.69
N THR A 205 -18.61 11.21 -23.27
CA THR A 205 -17.39 10.92 -22.52
C THR A 205 -17.80 10.29 -21.20
N ARG A 206 -17.71 8.96 -21.13
CA ARG A 206 -17.99 8.13 -19.95
C ARG A 206 -17.01 8.48 -18.83
N HIS A 207 -17.27 9.58 -18.13
CA HIS A 207 -16.65 9.86 -16.85
C HIS A 207 -17.08 8.75 -15.89
N LYS A 208 -16.12 7.91 -15.51
CA LYS A 208 -16.29 6.88 -14.50
C LYS A 208 -16.63 7.60 -13.19
N ARG A 209 -17.92 7.75 -12.87
CA ARG A 209 -18.40 8.37 -11.62
C ARG A 209 -17.63 7.75 -10.46
N VAL A 210 -16.76 8.53 -9.84
CA VAL A 210 -16.10 8.17 -8.59
C VAL A 210 -17.20 8.19 -7.55
N ARG A 211 -17.73 7.03 -7.18
CA ARG A 211 -18.72 6.92 -6.11
C ARG A 211 -18.04 7.34 -4.80
N SER A 212 -18.63 8.31 -4.10
CA SER A 212 -18.25 8.67 -2.74
C SER A 212 -18.46 7.46 -1.82
N VAL A 213 -17.56 7.30 -0.85
CA VAL A 213 -17.70 6.28 0.20
C VAL A 213 -18.77 6.75 1.17
N GLU A 214 -19.63 5.85 1.62
CA GLU A 214 -20.65 6.14 2.65
C GLU A 214 -19.97 6.60 3.94
N GLU A 215 -20.55 7.59 4.62
CA GLU A 215 -19.98 8.18 5.84
C GLU A 215 -19.79 7.13 6.94
N VAL A 216 -20.75 6.23 7.11
CA VAL A 216 -20.64 5.10 8.05
C VAL A 216 -19.47 4.18 7.73
N MET A 217 -19.26 3.88 6.44
CA MET A 217 -18.16 3.03 6.00
C MET A 217 -16.83 3.70 6.31
N ASP A 218 -16.76 5.00 6.09
CA ASP A 218 -15.59 5.80 6.42
C ASP A 218 -15.29 5.83 7.93
N ALA A 219 -16.32 6.02 8.76
CA ALA A 219 -16.24 5.95 10.22
C ALA A 219 -15.79 4.57 10.70
N PHE A 220 -16.29 3.50 10.09
CA PHE A 220 -15.91 2.13 10.43
C PHE A 220 -14.44 1.83 10.12
N ILE A 221 -13.94 2.24 8.95
CA ILE A 221 -12.53 2.04 8.55
C ILE A 221 -11.60 2.82 9.49
N ASN A 222 -11.93 4.10 9.71
CA ASN A 222 -11.08 5.05 10.42
C ASN A 222 -11.40 5.13 11.94
N ALA A 223 -12.16 4.18 12.49
CA ALA A 223 -12.52 4.15 13.91
C ALA A 223 -11.30 4.27 14.84
N HIS A 224 -10.16 3.69 14.49
CA HIS A 224 -8.92 3.81 15.27
C HIS A 224 -8.40 5.25 15.45
N GLN A 225 -8.84 6.20 14.61
CA GLN A 225 -8.49 7.63 14.69
C GLN A 225 -9.66 8.49 15.20
N ARG A 226 -10.79 7.87 15.53
CA ARG A 226 -12.04 8.53 15.95
C ARG A 226 -12.42 8.02 17.35
N PRO A 227 -11.82 8.57 18.42
CA PRO A 227 -12.11 8.15 19.78
C PRO A 227 -13.58 8.41 20.13
N THR A 228 -14.17 7.53 20.92
CA THR A 228 -15.57 7.67 21.39
C THR A 228 -15.69 8.64 22.55
N SER A 229 -14.61 8.83 23.32
CA SER A 229 -14.49 9.83 24.39
C SER A 229 -13.02 10.23 24.56
N ALA A 230 -12.75 11.25 25.38
CA ALA A 230 -11.37 11.67 25.67
C ALA A 230 -10.49 10.55 26.28
N SER A 231 -11.11 9.53 26.90
CA SER A 231 -10.43 8.43 27.59
C SER A 231 -10.57 7.07 26.91
N GLN A 232 -11.36 6.93 25.84
CA GLN A 232 -11.58 5.64 25.17
C GLN A 232 -11.13 5.66 23.71
N PRO A 233 -10.31 4.66 23.27
CA PRO A 233 -9.97 4.51 21.86
C PRO A 233 -11.23 4.21 21.05
N GLY A 234 -11.23 4.58 19.77
CA GLY A 234 -12.39 4.35 18.92
C GLY A 234 -12.72 2.86 18.76
N CYS A 235 -13.96 2.55 18.38
CA CYS A 235 -14.45 1.18 18.30
C CYS A 235 -15.20 0.93 16.99
N ARG A 236 -14.95 -0.22 16.35
CA ARG A 236 -15.65 -0.60 15.11
C ARG A 236 -17.13 -0.92 15.34
N ARG A 237 -17.47 -1.50 16.50
CA ARG A 237 -18.86 -1.81 16.86
C ARG A 237 -19.69 -0.56 17.10
N THR A 238 -19.08 0.53 17.56
CA THR A 238 -19.77 1.82 17.73
C THR A 238 -20.30 2.33 16.40
N ALA A 239 -19.48 2.31 15.34
CA ALA A 239 -19.91 2.74 14.01
C ALA A 239 -21.05 1.89 13.46
N SER A 240 -21.02 0.57 13.69
CA SER A 240 -22.12 -0.31 13.24
C SER A 240 -23.39 -0.14 14.08
N ASN A 241 -23.26 -0.02 15.40
CA ASN A 241 -24.42 0.13 16.28
C ASN A 241 -25.15 1.44 16.03
N LEU A 242 -24.41 2.54 15.82
CA LEU A 242 -24.99 3.82 15.45
C LEU A 242 -25.73 3.76 14.11
N PHE A 243 -25.21 3.00 13.14
CA PHE A 243 -25.84 2.90 11.83
C PHE A 243 -27.11 2.04 11.81
N PHE A 244 -27.18 1.00 12.65
CA PHE A 244 -28.33 0.10 12.74
C PHE A 244 -29.30 0.49 13.86
N ASP A 245 -29.10 1.64 14.50
CA ASP A 245 -29.87 2.09 15.68
C ASP A 245 -29.93 1.01 16.78
N ASN A 246 -28.84 0.24 16.94
CA ASN A 246 -28.76 -0.77 17.99
C ASN A 246 -28.64 -0.06 19.35
N PRO A 247 -29.37 -0.52 20.39
CA PRO A 247 -29.24 0.06 21.72
C PRO A 247 -27.79 -0.07 22.22
N ALA A 248 -27.35 0.90 23.01
CA ALA A 248 -26.09 0.78 23.73
C ALA A 248 -26.14 -0.51 24.56
N VAL A 249 -25.04 -1.27 24.58
CA VAL A 249 -24.93 -2.44 25.46
C VAL A 249 -25.18 -1.95 26.88
N PRO A 250 -26.21 -2.45 27.58
CA PRO A 250 -26.46 -2.03 28.95
C PRO A 250 -25.22 -2.34 29.79
N GLN A 251 -24.82 -1.39 30.65
CA GLN A 251 -23.71 -1.65 31.56
C GLN A 251 -24.09 -2.80 32.49
N GLU A 252 -23.11 -3.64 32.85
CA GLU A 252 -23.33 -4.71 33.83
C GLU A 252 -23.94 -4.11 35.10
N GLY A 253 -25.17 -4.53 35.43
CA GLY A 253 -25.90 -4.05 36.61
C GLY A 253 -27.03 -3.04 36.35
N SER A 254 -27.45 -2.77 35.10
CA SER A 254 -28.69 -2.02 34.86
C SER A 254 -29.92 -2.90 35.11
N ASP A 255 -30.77 -2.51 36.07
CA ASP A 255 -32.06 -3.15 36.41
C ASP A 255 -33.17 -2.94 35.36
N ASP A 256 -32.82 -2.71 34.09
CA ASP A 256 -33.75 -2.38 33.00
C ASP A 256 -34.55 -3.58 32.46
N TYR A 257 -34.49 -4.74 33.13
CA TYR A 257 -35.19 -5.95 32.70
C TYR A 257 -36.40 -6.23 33.59
N CYS A 258 -37.60 -6.30 33.00
CA CYS A 258 -38.84 -6.50 33.75
C CYS A 258 -39.00 -7.88 34.43
N CYS A 259 -38.25 -8.91 34.01
CA CYS A 259 -38.27 -10.26 34.61
C CYS A 259 -37.11 -11.15 34.12
N THR A 260 -36.94 -12.32 34.76
CA THR A 260 -35.93 -13.35 34.42
C THR A 260 -36.11 -13.96 33.03
N ARG A 261 -37.29 -13.84 32.39
CA ARG A 261 -37.54 -14.28 31.00
C ARG A 261 -37.03 -13.27 29.96
N CYS A 262 -36.98 -11.99 30.32
CA CYS A 262 -36.41 -10.90 29.53
C CYS A 262 -34.91 -10.68 29.84
N CYS A 263 -34.46 -11.17 30.99
CA CYS A 263 -33.06 -11.26 31.37
C CYS A 263 -32.40 -12.42 30.61
N ARG A 264 -32.06 -12.21 29.33
CA ARG A 264 -31.17 -13.15 28.65
C ARG A 264 -29.80 -13.01 29.31
N PRO A 265 -29.18 -14.10 29.81
CA PRO A 265 -27.80 -14.02 30.24
C PRO A 265 -26.98 -13.41 29.09
N PRO A 266 -26.08 -12.46 29.37
CA PRO A 266 -25.26 -11.87 28.32
C PRO A 266 -24.61 -13.02 27.54
N PRO A 267 -24.64 -12.97 26.19
CA PRO A 267 -23.97 -13.99 25.41
C PRO A 267 -22.52 -14.14 25.90
N PRO A 268 -21.93 -15.35 25.85
CA PRO A 268 -20.57 -15.58 26.32
C PRO A 268 -19.62 -14.53 25.73
N ALA A 269 -18.62 -14.12 26.52
CA ALA A 269 -17.74 -12.99 26.24
C ALA A 269 -17.30 -12.95 24.77
N SER A 270 -17.97 -12.10 23.97
CA SER A 270 -17.63 -11.93 22.56
C SER A 270 -16.49 -10.93 22.46
N GLU A 271 -15.45 -11.31 21.74
CA GLU A 271 -14.33 -10.44 21.46
C GLU A 271 -14.74 -9.26 20.56
N CYS A 272 -14.46 -8.03 20.97
CA CYS A 272 -15.07 -6.83 20.39
C CYS A 272 -14.63 -6.53 18.94
N CYS A 273 -13.42 -6.00 18.76
CA CYS A 273 -12.78 -5.71 17.48
C CYS A 273 -11.26 -5.58 17.67
N ASP A 274 -10.51 -5.47 16.57
CA ASP A 274 -9.05 -5.29 16.55
C ASP A 274 -8.55 -4.03 17.27
N ILE A 275 -9.40 -3.01 17.45
CA ILE A 275 -9.02 -1.79 18.19
C ILE A 275 -9.17 -2.01 19.69
N CYS A 276 -10.28 -2.62 20.11
CA CYS A 276 -10.56 -2.91 21.52
C CYS A 276 -9.71 -4.08 22.05
N ASN A 277 -9.38 -5.04 21.19
CA ASN A 277 -8.48 -6.14 21.50
C ASN A 277 -7.49 -6.36 20.33
N PRO A 278 -6.32 -5.70 20.39
CA PRO A 278 -5.26 -5.85 19.40
C PRO A 278 -4.68 -7.28 19.28
N GLY A 279 -4.89 -8.13 20.29
CA GLY A 279 -4.43 -9.52 20.29
C GLY A 279 -5.15 -10.40 19.25
N ILE A 280 -6.40 -10.06 18.90
CA ILE A 280 -7.21 -10.83 17.93
C ILE A 280 -6.56 -10.86 16.55
N ALA A 281 -6.03 -9.73 16.09
CA ALA A 281 -5.43 -9.66 14.76
C ALA A 281 -4.24 -10.62 14.62
N LYS A 282 -3.44 -10.79 15.69
CA LYS A 282 -2.30 -11.71 15.72
C LYS A 282 -2.72 -13.18 15.73
N SER A 283 -3.82 -13.53 16.40
CA SER A 283 -4.28 -14.91 16.48
C SER A 283 -4.93 -15.39 15.18
N VAL A 284 -5.54 -14.49 14.41
CA VAL A 284 -6.22 -14.80 13.15
C VAL A 284 -5.30 -14.68 11.94
N MET A 285 -4.42 -13.68 11.94
CA MET A 285 -3.42 -13.49 10.89
C MET A 285 -2.10 -14.12 11.37
N THR A 286 -1.94 -15.43 11.19
CA THR A 286 -0.61 -16.06 11.34
C THR A 286 0.22 -15.65 10.12
N VAL A 287 0.99 -14.57 10.28
CA VAL A 287 1.76 -13.84 9.24
C VAL A 287 3.02 -14.60 8.78
N ALA A 288 3.10 -15.92 8.98
CA ALA A 288 4.39 -16.62 8.95
C ALA A 288 5.19 -16.45 7.64
N ASP A 289 4.55 -16.25 6.48
CA ASP A 289 5.28 -16.30 5.20
C ASP A 289 4.83 -15.26 4.14
N LEU A 290 4.54 -14.02 4.54
CA LEU A 290 4.37 -12.95 3.56
C LEU A 290 5.75 -12.49 3.06
N PRO A 291 5.96 -12.35 1.73
CA PRO A 291 7.23 -11.84 1.20
C PRO A 291 7.48 -10.46 1.81
N PRO A 292 8.72 -10.13 2.26
CA PRO A 292 8.99 -8.85 2.88
C PRO A 292 8.52 -7.72 1.98
N ILE A 293 7.75 -6.76 2.54
CA ILE A 293 7.31 -5.58 1.81
C ILE A 293 8.56 -4.94 1.22
N SER A 294 8.74 -5.03 -0.10
CA SER A 294 9.85 -4.37 -0.76
C SER A 294 9.69 -2.88 -0.48
N LYS A 295 10.55 -2.32 0.39
CA LYS A 295 10.60 -0.87 0.62
C LYS A 295 10.68 -0.25 -0.78
N ARG A 296 9.71 0.61 -1.12
CA ARG A 296 9.66 1.31 -2.41
C ARG A 296 11.08 1.74 -2.75
N THR A 297 11.68 1.15 -3.78
CA THR A 297 12.95 1.60 -4.32
C THR A 297 12.74 3.08 -4.62
N LEU A 298 13.45 3.96 -3.92
CA LEU A 298 13.47 5.38 -4.23
C LEU A 298 13.66 5.49 -5.73
N ASN A 299 12.77 6.21 -6.42
CA ASN A 299 12.78 6.37 -7.88
C ASN A 299 14.23 6.53 -8.33
N GLN A 300 14.78 5.48 -8.96
CA GLN A 300 16.17 5.48 -9.37
C GLN A 300 16.32 6.65 -10.33
N PHE A 301 17.24 7.57 -10.05
CA PHE A 301 17.46 8.75 -10.87
C PHE A 301 17.70 8.29 -12.32
N GLN A 302 16.72 8.60 -13.19
CA GLN A 302 16.75 8.22 -14.61
C GLN A 302 17.61 9.23 -15.34
N LEU A 303 18.81 8.79 -15.71
CA LEU A 303 19.64 9.48 -16.68
C LEU A 303 19.12 9.13 -18.08
N ARG A 304 19.00 10.14 -18.94
CA ARG A 304 18.84 9.90 -20.38
C ARG A 304 20.10 9.17 -20.86
N LYS A 305 19.95 8.12 -21.68
CA LYS A 305 21.09 7.43 -22.28
C LYS A 305 21.75 8.38 -23.28
N GLU A 306 23.00 8.74 -23.01
CA GLU A 306 23.84 9.58 -23.87
C GLU A 306 24.79 8.66 -24.65
N ASP A 307 25.13 9.02 -25.89
CA ASP A 307 26.13 8.29 -26.68
C ASP A 307 27.54 8.76 -26.25
N PRO A 308 28.41 7.86 -25.74
CA PRO A 308 29.76 8.23 -25.32
C PRO A 308 30.63 8.85 -26.43
N ALA A 309 30.30 8.62 -27.71
CA ALA A 309 30.98 9.24 -28.84
C ALA A 309 30.71 10.76 -28.94
N GLN A 310 29.61 11.23 -28.33
CA GLN A 310 29.17 12.63 -28.38
C GLN A 310 29.55 13.42 -27.12
N TRP A 311 30.34 12.83 -26.22
CA TRP A 311 30.79 13.47 -25.00
C TRP A 311 31.77 14.62 -25.27
N SER A 312 31.90 15.53 -24.30
CA SER A 312 32.90 16.60 -24.38
C SER A 312 34.31 16.05 -24.16
N THR A 313 35.34 16.79 -24.58
CA THR A 313 36.74 16.41 -24.35
C THR A 313 37.03 16.15 -22.87
N THR A 314 36.40 16.90 -21.96
CA THR A 314 36.52 16.70 -20.51
C THR A 314 35.83 15.42 -20.04
N ASP A 315 34.64 15.12 -20.57
CA ASP A 315 33.92 13.87 -20.27
C ASP A 315 34.70 12.64 -20.77
N GLN A 316 35.34 12.75 -21.94
CA GLN A 316 36.24 11.72 -22.48
C GLN A 316 37.51 11.57 -21.64
N GLY A 317 38.09 12.66 -21.15
CA GLY A 317 39.23 12.62 -20.23
C GLY A 317 38.89 11.90 -18.91
N LEU A 318 37.70 12.14 -18.34
CA LEU A 318 37.27 11.41 -17.15
C LEU A 318 37.06 9.91 -17.44
N ARG A 319 36.47 9.59 -18.60
CA ARG A 319 36.29 8.21 -19.02
C ARG A 319 37.63 7.48 -19.12
N GLU A 320 38.58 8.07 -19.84
CA GLU A 320 39.92 7.50 -20.03
C GLU A 320 40.65 7.32 -18.70
N ALA A 321 40.60 8.31 -17.81
CA ALA A 321 41.20 8.21 -16.47
C ALA A 321 40.61 7.04 -15.64
N LEU A 322 39.29 6.81 -15.73
CA LEU A 322 38.64 5.68 -15.06
C LEU A 322 38.97 4.33 -15.71
N GLU A 323 39.14 4.29 -17.04
CA GLU A 323 39.54 3.10 -17.78
C GLU A 323 41.00 2.70 -17.48
N ILE A 324 41.93 3.65 -17.48
CA ILE A 324 43.32 3.42 -17.08
C ILE A 324 43.38 2.94 -15.63
N TRP A 325 42.74 3.67 -14.71
CA TRP A 325 42.76 3.32 -13.29
C TRP A 325 42.25 1.90 -13.01
N ARG A 326 41.14 1.48 -13.66
CA ARG A 326 40.60 0.13 -13.40
C ARG A 326 41.51 -0.98 -13.95
N ASP A 327 42.23 -0.72 -15.05
CA ASP A 327 43.12 -1.70 -15.68
C ASP A 327 44.42 -1.82 -14.89
N ASP A 328 44.94 -0.71 -14.36
CA ASP A 328 46.06 -0.71 -13.41
C ASP A 328 45.72 -1.45 -12.12
N GLU A 329 44.55 -1.18 -11.53
CA GLU A 329 44.12 -1.83 -10.28
C GLU A 329 43.83 -3.33 -10.49
N ALA A 330 43.33 -3.72 -11.67
CA ALA A 330 43.16 -5.13 -12.02
C ALA A 330 44.49 -5.84 -12.22
N THR A 331 45.45 -5.19 -12.88
CA THR A 331 46.81 -5.71 -13.06
C THR A 331 47.53 -5.88 -11.71
N ALA A 332 47.40 -4.89 -10.82
CA ALA A 332 47.96 -4.97 -9.48
C ALA A 332 47.34 -6.09 -8.63
N ARG A 333 46.03 -6.35 -8.81
CA ARG A 333 45.30 -7.35 -8.01
C ARG A 333 45.41 -8.77 -8.55
N TRP A 334 45.42 -8.93 -9.86
CA TRP A 334 45.27 -10.23 -10.51
C TRP A 334 46.40 -10.56 -11.51
N GLY A 335 47.34 -9.64 -11.72
CA GLY A 335 48.44 -9.79 -12.67
C GLY A 335 48.07 -9.35 -14.10
N PRO A 336 49.09 -9.19 -14.98
CA PRO A 336 48.93 -8.59 -16.31
C PRO A 336 48.12 -9.43 -17.31
N ASN A 337 47.83 -10.71 -17.03
CA ASN A 337 47.18 -11.64 -17.95
C ASN A 337 45.85 -12.22 -17.41
N HIS A 338 45.19 -11.53 -16.48
CA HIS A 338 43.96 -12.04 -15.87
C HIS A 338 42.74 -11.91 -16.81
N MET A 339 41.98 -13.01 -16.95
CA MET A 339 40.87 -13.16 -17.93
C MET A 339 39.73 -12.14 -17.80
N ILE A 340 39.57 -11.49 -16.65
CA ILE A 340 38.46 -10.56 -16.38
C ILE A 340 38.82 -9.10 -16.73
N GLY A 341 40.11 -8.74 -16.73
CA GLY A 341 40.60 -7.37 -16.92
C GLY A 341 40.02 -6.33 -15.92
N GLY A 342 40.24 -5.03 -16.16
CA GLY A 342 39.69 -3.95 -15.33
C GLY A 342 38.16 -3.85 -15.33
N ARG A 343 37.50 -4.43 -16.34
CA ARG A 343 36.03 -4.52 -16.42
C ARG A 343 35.42 -5.28 -15.24
N GLY A 344 36.17 -6.19 -14.61
CA GLY A 344 35.74 -6.89 -13.40
C GLY A 344 35.65 -6.00 -12.15
N ILE A 345 36.38 -4.89 -12.13
CA ILE A 345 36.38 -3.91 -11.05
C ILE A 345 35.38 -2.80 -11.34
N LEU A 346 35.41 -2.23 -12.55
CA LEU A 346 34.53 -1.15 -12.97
C LEU A 346 34.09 -1.37 -14.43
N GLY A 347 32.85 -1.80 -14.63
CA GLY A 347 32.33 -2.05 -15.97
C GLY A 347 32.00 -0.78 -16.74
N ASN A 348 31.84 -0.91 -18.06
CA ASN A 348 31.53 0.22 -18.93
C ASN A 348 30.18 0.87 -18.59
N GLU A 349 29.17 0.08 -18.20
CA GLU A 349 27.86 0.61 -17.77
C GLU A 349 28.00 1.53 -16.55
N GLN A 350 28.92 1.22 -15.63
CA GLN A 350 29.19 2.05 -14.47
C GLN A 350 29.90 3.34 -14.88
N ILE A 351 30.90 3.29 -15.77
CA ILE A 351 31.59 4.49 -16.28
C ILE A 351 30.62 5.39 -17.04
N GLU A 352 29.80 4.82 -17.93
CA GLU A 352 28.76 5.52 -18.70
C GLU A 352 27.70 6.17 -17.82
N ARG A 353 27.53 5.67 -16.60
CA ARG A 353 26.66 6.27 -15.59
C ARG A 353 27.37 7.34 -14.77
N ILE A 354 28.63 7.13 -14.40
CA ILE A 354 29.42 8.02 -13.56
C ILE A 354 29.72 9.34 -14.28
N VAL A 355 30.13 9.31 -15.55
CA VAL A 355 30.58 10.50 -16.29
C VAL A 355 29.48 11.58 -16.37
N PRO A 356 28.23 11.28 -16.81
CA PRO A 356 27.17 12.29 -16.82
C PRO A 356 26.75 12.79 -15.43
N LEU A 357 26.96 11.98 -14.38
CA LEU A 357 26.68 12.36 -12.99
C LEU A 357 27.77 13.26 -12.42
N ALA A 358 29.03 13.00 -12.77
CA ALA A 358 30.19 13.79 -12.35
C ALA A 358 30.09 15.21 -12.90
N ARG A 359 29.77 15.35 -14.19
CA ARG A 359 29.47 16.63 -14.83
C ARG A 359 28.36 17.44 -14.13
N ARG A 360 27.40 16.76 -13.49
CA ARG A 360 26.29 17.38 -12.74
C ARG A 360 26.59 17.58 -11.25
N GLY A 361 27.80 17.24 -10.78
CA GLY A 361 28.18 17.32 -9.37
C GLY A 361 27.49 16.31 -8.46
N LEU A 362 26.85 15.26 -9.01
CA LEU A 362 26.01 14.33 -8.25
C LEU A 362 26.76 13.12 -7.66
N VAL A 363 28.08 13.01 -7.87
CA VAL A 363 28.91 11.88 -7.41
C VAL A 363 30.24 12.34 -6.77
N GLN A 364 30.24 13.54 -6.17
CA GLN A 364 31.40 14.13 -5.52
C GLN A 364 31.75 13.53 -4.15
N THR A 365 30.89 12.66 -3.59
CA THR A 365 31.15 11.93 -2.33
C THR A 365 30.87 10.43 -2.51
N VAL A 366 31.43 9.60 -1.64
CA VAL A 366 31.25 8.13 -1.69
C VAL A 366 29.78 7.76 -1.47
N GLU A 367 29.07 8.48 -0.59
CA GLU A 367 27.64 8.31 -0.33
C GLU A 367 26.80 8.63 -1.56
N ASN A 368 27.15 9.70 -2.27
CA ASN A 368 26.49 10.10 -3.51
C ASN A 368 26.74 9.10 -4.64
N LEU A 369 27.97 8.60 -4.74
CA LEU A 369 28.33 7.53 -5.68
C LEU A 369 27.53 6.24 -5.43
N LYS A 370 27.43 5.81 -4.17
CA LYS A 370 26.58 4.67 -3.74
C LYS A 370 25.11 4.88 -4.11
N ARG A 371 24.60 6.08 -3.88
CA ARG A 371 23.20 6.43 -4.15
C ARG A 371 22.86 6.39 -5.63
N HIS A 372 23.76 6.90 -6.48
CA HIS A 372 23.48 7.09 -7.89
C HIS A 372 23.94 5.91 -8.77
N VAL A 373 24.86 5.05 -8.31
CA VAL A 373 25.38 3.88 -9.04
C VAL A 373 25.19 2.59 -8.20
N PRO A 374 23.97 2.22 -7.78
CA PRO A 374 23.74 1.20 -6.74
C PRO A 374 24.10 -0.25 -7.16
N LYS A 375 24.33 -0.50 -8.45
CA LYS A 375 24.69 -1.83 -8.99
C LYS A 375 26.20 -2.11 -8.93
N TRP A 376 27.01 -1.21 -8.37
CA TRP A 376 28.46 -1.37 -8.35
C TRP A 376 28.94 -1.87 -6.97
N HIS A 377 29.40 -3.12 -6.90
CA HIS A 377 29.66 -3.77 -5.61
C HIS A 377 30.89 -3.25 -4.85
N TYR A 378 31.79 -2.50 -5.50
CA TYR A 378 33.07 -2.09 -4.90
C TYR A 378 33.07 -0.68 -4.30
N HIS A 379 31.89 -0.14 -3.98
CA HIS A 379 31.75 1.20 -3.39
C HIS A 379 32.61 1.42 -2.15
N ASP A 380 32.63 0.46 -1.21
CA ASP A 380 33.37 0.62 0.05
C ASP A 380 34.89 0.59 -0.14
N ARG A 381 35.36 -0.21 -1.11
CA ARG A 381 36.78 -0.45 -1.33
C ARG A 381 37.43 0.58 -2.25
N TYR A 382 36.74 0.96 -3.33
CA TYR A 382 37.30 1.81 -4.38
C TYR A 382 36.57 3.14 -4.52
N GLY A 383 35.46 3.36 -3.80
CA GLY A 383 34.72 4.61 -3.83
C GLY A 383 35.58 5.86 -3.60
N PRO A 384 36.44 5.91 -2.57
CA PRO A 384 37.31 7.07 -2.33
C PRO A 384 38.27 7.35 -3.50
N LYS A 385 38.86 6.30 -4.10
CA LYS A 385 39.77 6.44 -5.26
C LYS A 385 39.03 7.00 -6.47
N ILE A 386 37.84 6.48 -6.78
CA ILE A 386 37.01 6.97 -7.89
C ILE A 386 36.56 8.41 -7.67
N VAL A 387 36.15 8.75 -6.45
CA VAL A 387 35.78 10.14 -6.11
C VAL A 387 36.96 11.10 -6.29
N ASN A 388 38.18 10.70 -5.93
CA ASN A 388 39.37 11.52 -6.16
C ASN A 388 39.63 11.74 -7.66
N ILE A 389 39.48 10.70 -8.49
CA ILE A 389 39.60 10.82 -9.95
C ILE A 389 38.53 11.77 -10.49
N ILE A 390 37.28 11.63 -10.03
CA ILE A 390 36.18 12.52 -10.42
C ILE A 390 36.49 13.97 -10.04
N LEU A 391 36.96 14.22 -8.82
CA LEU A 391 37.26 15.57 -8.32
C LEU A 391 38.47 16.20 -9.04
N SER A 392 39.39 15.39 -9.56
CA SER A 392 40.52 15.89 -10.37
C SER A 392 40.08 16.45 -11.73
N VAL A 393 38.97 15.95 -12.28
CA VAL A 393 38.42 16.40 -13.58
C VAL A 393 37.26 17.40 -13.41
N TYR A 394 36.41 17.18 -12.39
CA TYR A 394 35.30 18.05 -12.02
C TYR A 394 35.46 18.50 -10.56
N PRO A 395 36.16 19.62 -10.32
CA PRO A 395 36.28 20.21 -9.00
C PRO A 395 34.89 20.51 -8.40
N ALA A 396 34.76 20.43 -7.08
CA ALA A 396 33.52 20.79 -6.41
C ALA A 396 33.17 22.27 -6.67
N HIS A 397 32.02 22.52 -7.29
CA HIS A 397 31.49 23.89 -7.46
C HIS A 397 31.29 24.51 -6.06
N GLN A 398 32.03 25.56 -5.73
CA GLN A 398 31.88 26.27 -4.44
C GLN A 398 30.62 27.15 -4.38
N ASP A 399 29.92 27.37 -5.49
CA ASP A 399 28.75 28.25 -5.52
C ASP A 399 27.50 27.54 -6.05
N ALA A 400 26.77 26.88 -5.14
CA ALA A 400 25.35 26.63 -5.31
C ALA A 400 24.65 27.00 -3.99
N PRO A 401 23.60 27.84 -4.00
CA PRO A 401 22.91 28.23 -2.78
C PRO A 401 22.40 26.98 -2.08
N LYS A 402 22.83 26.80 -0.82
CA LYS A 402 22.41 25.70 0.05
C LYS A 402 20.89 25.58 -0.01
N SER A 403 20.39 24.55 -0.70
CA SER A 403 19.00 24.14 -0.55
C SER A 403 18.80 23.85 0.92
N GLN A 404 17.95 24.65 1.57
CA GLN A 404 17.59 24.50 2.98
C GLN A 404 17.26 23.04 3.27
N GLN A 405 18.22 22.33 3.86
CA GLN A 405 17.92 21.14 4.64
C GLN A 405 17.20 21.66 5.87
N THR A 406 15.89 21.49 5.89
CA THR A 406 15.14 21.56 7.15
C THR A 406 15.80 20.57 8.10
N ALA A 407 16.35 21.11 9.19
CA ALA A 407 17.02 20.38 10.24
C ALA A 407 16.18 19.18 10.69
N ALA A 408 16.84 18.03 10.85
CA ALA A 408 16.31 16.94 11.64
C ALA A 408 16.06 17.46 13.08
N PRO A 409 14.91 17.16 13.70
CA PRO A 409 14.75 17.48 15.12
C PRO A 409 15.77 16.67 15.92
N ALA A 410 16.43 17.38 16.84
CA ALA A 410 17.47 16.88 17.72
C ALA A 410 17.05 15.60 18.44
N GLU A 411 17.97 14.63 18.47
CA GLU A 411 17.93 13.51 19.40
C GLU A 411 17.90 14.07 20.83
N VAL A 412 16.81 13.78 21.55
CA VAL A 412 16.75 13.99 22.99
C VAL A 412 17.55 12.86 23.63
N GLU A 413 18.73 13.21 24.09
CA GLU A 413 19.59 12.41 24.95
C GLU A 413 18.85 12.14 26.28
N LEU A 414 18.33 10.92 26.45
CA LEU A 414 17.80 10.46 27.73
C LEU A 414 18.98 10.02 28.61
N ALA A 415 19.32 10.89 29.56
CA ALA A 415 20.24 10.64 30.63
C ALA A 415 19.78 9.47 31.55
N HIS A 416 20.79 8.79 32.08
CA HIS A 416 20.79 7.66 32.98
C HIS A 416 19.76 7.66 34.11
N LEU A 417 19.16 6.48 34.37
CA LEU A 417 18.64 6.09 35.68
C LEU A 417 19.15 4.69 36.05
N ALA A 418 20.04 4.71 37.03
CA ALA A 418 20.26 3.81 38.16
C ALA A 418 19.82 2.32 38.11
N ASP A 419 20.82 1.49 38.39
CA ASP A 419 20.94 0.12 38.91
C ASP A 419 19.70 -0.80 39.17
N PRO A 420 19.85 -2.11 38.90
CA PRO A 420 18.83 -3.12 39.19
C PRO A 420 18.75 -3.50 40.68
N PRO A 421 17.55 -3.77 41.23
CA PRO A 421 17.41 -4.28 42.60
C PRO A 421 17.75 -5.78 42.71
N PRO A 422 18.20 -6.25 43.89
CA PRO A 422 18.81 -7.56 44.05
C PRO A 422 17.82 -8.72 44.14
N SER A 423 18.28 -9.87 43.65
CA SER A 423 17.64 -11.19 43.71
C SER A 423 17.32 -11.62 45.16
N LYS A 424 16.05 -11.93 45.44
CA LYS A 424 15.64 -12.61 46.68
C LYS A 424 15.73 -14.13 46.51
N LYS A 425 16.54 -14.77 47.36
CA LYS A 425 16.65 -16.23 47.54
C LYS A 425 15.33 -16.85 48.02
N PRO A 426 15.03 -18.12 47.70
CA PRO A 426 13.89 -18.83 48.26
C PRO A 426 14.16 -19.21 49.74
N ARG A 427 13.19 -18.92 50.61
CA ARG A 427 13.17 -19.35 52.00
C ARG A 427 12.30 -20.59 52.11
N ALA A 428 12.90 -21.69 52.56
CA ALA A 428 12.22 -22.90 52.96
C ALA A 428 11.20 -22.61 54.08
N GLN A 429 10.01 -23.19 53.98
CA GLN A 429 9.17 -23.48 55.12
C GLN A 429 8.75 -24.95 55.07
N GLN A 430 9.22 -25.68 56.07
CA GLN A 430 8.73 -26.95 56.53
C GLN A 430 7.37 -26.74 57.21
N GLY A 431 6.46 -27.69 57.02
CA GLY A 431 5.80 -28.35 58.14
C GLY A 431 4.43 -27.84 58.60
N MET A 432 3.51 -28.82 58.56
CA MET A 432 2.53 -29.18 59.59
C MET A 432 1.05 -28.82 59.40
N PHE A 433 0.29 -29.92 59.44
CA PHE A 433 -1.15 -30.18 59.55
C PHE A 433 -2.01 -30.06 58.29
#